data_AF-A0AAQ2EX16-F1
#
_entry.id   AF-A0AAQ2EX16-F1
#
_cell.length_a   1.000
_cell.length_b   1.000
_cell.length_c   1.000
_cell.angle_alpha   90.00
_cell.angle_beta   90.00
_cell.angle_gamma   90.00
#
_symmetry.space_group_name_H-M   'P 1'
#
loop_
_entity.id
_entity.type
_entity.pdbx_description
1 polymer ?
#
loop_
_entity_poly.entity_id
_entity_poly.type
_entity_poly.pdbx_seq_one_letter_code
_entity_poly.pdbx_strand_id
1 'polypeptide(L)'
;MLSREDFWQFACEFYSRPQMQSRLLNLQDAAGKNINLCLLLCYLDTLALTITPGTLASLVNTAKQFDQAVLQPQRAIRNTLKAHHQDYQDYKKLRSAMLTAELELEKRQQALLLETLKRFSFAPLQSCSNVLLYLSQSEYDALFNTTDF
;
A
#
# COMPACT_ATOMS: atom_id res chain seq x y z
N MET A 1 5.76 -14.65 -14.35
CA MET A 1 5.00 -15.08 -13.15
C MET A 1 5.12 -13.97 -12.13
N LEU A 2 4.04 -13.55 -11.46
CA LEU A 2 4.10 -12.48 -10.46
C LEU A 2 4.93 -12.95 -9.24
N SER A 3 6.12 -12.38 -9.06
CA SER A 3 7.02 -12.68 -7.93
C SER A 3 6.84 -11.65 -6.81
N ARG A 4 7.23 -12.02 -5.57
CA ARG A 4 7.14 -11.10 -4.43
C ARG A 4 8.25 -10.05 -4.53
N GLU A 5 9.41 -10.47 -5.01
CA GLU A 5 10.62 -9.69 -5.17
C GLU A 5 10.42 -8.59 -6.21
N ASP A 6 9.86 -8.91 -7.38
CA ASP A 6 9.59 -7.92 -8.44
C ASP A 6 8.55 -6.90 -7.98
N PHE A 7 7.50 -7.33 -7.29
CA PHE A 7 6.49 -6.42 -6.76
C PHE A 7 7.08 -5.49 -5.69
N TRP A 8 7.90 -6.03 -4.79
CA TRP A 8 8.58 -5.23 -3.77
C TRP A 8 9.53 -4.20 -4.40
N GLN A 9 10.33 -4.62 -5.38
CA GLN A 9 11.23 -3.74 -6.11
C GLN A 9 10.46 -2.61 -6.80
N PHE A 10 9.36 -2.95 -7.48
CA PHE A 10 8.47 -1.95 -8.07
C PHE A 10 7.92 -0.98 -7.00
N ALA A 11 7.46 -1.49 -5.86
CA ALA A 11 6.93 -0.66 -4.79
C ALA A 11 7.98 0.34 -4.28
N CYS A 12 9.22 -0.10 -4.06
CA CYS A 12 10.32 0.77 -3.67
C CYS A 12 10.64 1.85 -4.71
N GLU A 13 10.71 1.48 -5.99
CA GLU A 13 10.97 2.43 -7.08
C GLU A 13 9.84 3.44 -7.23
N PHE A 14 8.59 2.98 -7.17
CA PHE A 14 7.42 3.83 -7.26
C PHE A 14 7.38 4.83 -6.10
N TYR A 15 7.61 4.36 -4.88
CA TYR A 15 7.63 5.19 -3.68
C TYR A 15 8.75 6.23 -3.69
N SER A 16 9.89 5.92 -4.32
CA SER A 16 11.07 6.80 -4.40
C SER A 16 10.91 7.95 -5.40
N ARG A 17 9.82 7.98 -6.19
CA ARG A 17 9.57 9.06 -7.16
C ARG A 17 9.32 10.39 -6.43
N PRO A 18 9.70 11.54 -7.04
CA PRO A 18 9.45 12.85 -6.47
C PRO A 18 8.00 13.00 -6.02
N GLN A 19 7.80 13.47 -4.79
CA GLN A 19 6.49 13.71 -4.15
C GLN A 19 5.60 12.47 -3.94
N MET A 20 5.94 11.31 -4.49
CA MET A 20 5.07 10.13 -4.47
C MET A 20 4.83 9.62 -3.05
N GLN A 21 5.86 9.61 -2.21
CA GLN A 21 5.73 9.32 -0.78
C GLN A 21 4.66 10.20 -0.12
N SER A 22 4.71 11.53 -0.36
CA SER A 22 3.74 12.46 0.23
C SER A 22 2.33 12.20 -0.28
N ARG A 23 2.17 11.93 -1.58
CA ARG A 23 0.86 11.67 -2.20
C ARG A 23 0.24 10.37 -1.67
N LEU A 24 1.03 9.30 -1.54
CA LEU A 24 0.59 8.04 -0.96
C LEU A 24 0.22 8.20 0.52
N LEU A 25 1.02 8.91 1.32
CA LEU A 25 0.68 9.18 2.71
C LEU A 25 -0.63 9.99 2.83
N ASN A 26 -0.84 10.98 1.98
CA ASN A 26 -2.09 11.74 1.94
C ASN A 26 -3.29 10.84 1.61
N LEU A 27 -3.17 9.93 0.63
CA LEU A 27 -4.23 8.96 0.33
C LEU A 27 -4.52 8.03 1.52
N GLN A 28 -3.49 7.64 2.26
CA GLN A 28 -3.65 6.81 3.45
C GLN A 28 -4.41 7.56 4.55
N ASP A 29 -3.94 8.76 4.88
CA ASP A 29 -4.40 9.49 6.06
C ASP A 29 -5.75 10.20 5.81
N ALA A 30 -5.96 10.78 4.62
CA ALA A 30 -7.18 11.52 4.30
C ALA A 30 -8.32 10.62 3.77
N ALA A 31 -7.99 9.61 2.98
CA ALA A 31 -8.98 8.74 2.32
C ALA A 31 -9.03 7.31 2.87
N GLY A 32 -8.19 6.98 3.86
CA GLY A 32 -8.17 5.66 4.48
C GLY A 32 -7.76 4.53 3.52
N LYS A 33 -7.07 4.86 2.42
CA LYS A 33 -6.70 3.87 1.38
C LYS A 33 -5.54 3.01 1.84
N ASN A 34 -5.59 1.73 1.47
CA ASN A 34 -4.48 0.83 1.71
C ASN A 34 -3.40 1.02 0.63
N ILE A 35 -2.22 1.46 1.04
CA ILE A 35 -1.13 1.82 0.13
C ILE A 35 -0.54 0.60 -0.58
N ASN A 36 -0.41 -0.54 0.08
CA ASN A 36 0.06 -1.77 -0.57
C ASN A 36 -0.89 -2.24 -1.66
N LEU A 37 -2.21 -2.04 -1.48
CA LEU A 37 -3.20 -2.30 -2.51
C LEU A 37 -3.07 -1.31 -3.67
N CYS A 38 -2.96 -0.01 -3.41
CA CYS A 38 -2.71 0.99 -4.46
C CYS A 38 -1.47 0.62 -5.29
N LEU A 39 -0.36 0.29 -4.63
CA LEU A 39 0.88 -0.12 -5.27
C LEU A 39 0.70 -1.38 -6.13
N LEU A 40 -0.06 -2.37 -5.65
CA LEU A 40 -0.36 -3.58 -6.43
C LEU A 40 -1.14 -3.25 -7.71
N LEU A 41 -2.14 -2.37 -7.63
CA LEU A 41 -2.93 -1.98 -8.80
C LEU A 41 -2.06 -1.23 -9.83
N CYS A 42 -1.20 -0.32 -9.36
CA CYS A 42 -0.21 0.34 -10.23
C CYS A 42 0.74 -0.67 -10.88
N TYR A 43 1.19 -1.68 -10.12
CA TYR A 43 2.08 -2.72 -10.64
C TYR A 43 1.41 -3.53 -11.75
N LEU A 44 0.14 -3.93 -11.56
CA LEU A 44 -0.61 -4.66 -12.58
C LEU A 44 -0.83 -3.84 -13.86
N ASP A 45 -1.03 -2.52 -13.74
CA ASP A 45 -1.10 -1.62 -14.89
C ASP A 45 0.21 -1.62 -15.69
N THR A 46 1.37 -1.61 -15.03
CA THR A 46 2.67 -1.69 -15.73
C THR A 46 2.88 -3.00 -16.48
N LEU A 47 2.20 -4.07 -16.05
CA LEU A 47 2.21 -5.38 -16.70
C LEU A 47 1.11 -5.55 -17.74
N ALA A 48 0.30 -4.51 -17.99
CA ALA A 48 -0.88 -4.56 -18.86
C ALA A 48 -1.85 -5.69 -18.49
N LEU A 49 -2.05 -5.95 -17.19
CA LEU A 49 -3.00 -6.94 -16.67
C LEU A 49 -4.19 -6.23 -16.04
N THR A 50 -5.42 -6.61 -16.40
CA THR A 50 -6.65 -6.14 -15.75
C THR A 50 -7.17 -7.15 -14.75
N ILE A 51 -7.73 -6.64 -13.65
CA ILE A 51 -8.52 -7.40 -12.69
C ILE A 51 -10.00 -7.06 -12.77
N THR A 52 -10.84 -8.00 -12.36
CA THR A 52 -12.30 -7.78 -12.28
C THR A 52 -12.66 -7.06 -10.97
N PRO A 53 -13.84 -6.41 -10.90
CA PRO A 53 -14.35 -5.88 -9.64
C PRO A 53 -14.45 -6.93 -8.51
N GLY A 54 -14.75 -8.20 -8.83
CA GLY A 54 -14.79 -9.29 -7.86
C GLY A 54 -13.39 -9.66 -7.31
N THR A 55 -12.38 -9.62 -8.17
CA THR A 55 -10.97 -9.77 -7.76
C THR A 55 -10.57 -8.62 -6.83
N LEU A 56 -10.91 -7.37 -7.19
CA LEU A 56 -10.63 -6.21 -6.35
C LEU A 56 -11.31 -6.33 -4.98
N ALA A 57 -12.58 -6.71 -4.92
CA ALA A 57 -13.29 -6.88 -3.65
C ALA A 57 -12.58 -7.89 -2.72
N SER A 58 -12.04 -8.97 -3.30
CA SER A 58 -11.26 -9.97 -2.55
C SER A 58 -9.93 -9.40 -2.03
N LEU A 59 -9.23 -8.58 -2.83
CA LEU A 59 -8.00 -7.90 -2.42
C LEU A 59 -8.26 -6.87 -1.31
N VAL A 60 -9.32 -6.06 -1.45
CA VAL A 60 -9.74 -5.07 -0.44
C VAL A 60 -10.04 -5.76 0.89
N ASN A 61 -10.79 -6.87 0.86
CA ASN A 61 -11.07 -7.63 2.08
C ASN A 61 -9.79 -8.21 2.70
N THR A 62 -8.88 -8.75 1.88
CA THR A 62 -7.56 -9.26 2.35
C THR A 62 -6.76 -8.17 3.04
N ALA A 63 -6.64 -6.99 2.42
CA ALA A 63 -5.93 -5.84 2.98
C ALA A 63 -6.56 -5.40 4.30
N LYS A 64 -7.88 -5.21 4.32
CA LYS A 64 -8.63 -4.75 5.49
C LYS A 64 -8.47 -5.68 6.69
N GLN A 65 -8.58 -6.99 6.49
CA GLN A 65 -8.41 -7.98 7.56
C GLN A 65 -7.00 -7.89 8.17
N PHE A 66 -5.97 -7.80 7.34
CA PHE A 66 -4.60 -7.67 7.82
C PHE A 66 -4.33 -6.32 8.50
N ASP A 67 -4.87 -5.23 7.95
CA ASP A 67 -4.76 -3.90 8.55
C ASP A 67 -5.32 -3.88 9.96
N GLN A 68 -6.56 -4.38 10.13
CA GLN A 68 -7.25 -4.39 11.41
C GLN A 68 -6.57 -5.30 12.44
N ALA A 69 -6.11 -6.48 12.02
CA ALA A 69 -5.52 -7.46 12.92
C ALA A 69 -4.07 -7.15 13.29
N VAL A 70 -3.31 -6.47 12.42
CA VAL A 70 -1.84 -6.41 12.53
C VAL A 70 -1.28 -4.98 12.39
N LEU A 71 -1.50 -4.30 11.26
CA LEU A 71 -0.84 -3.00 11.01
C LEU A 71 -1.41 -1.87 11.87
N GLN A 72 -2.72 -1.79 12.05
CA GLN A 72 -3.35 -0.77 12.90
C GLN A 72 -2.92 -0.90 14.36
N PRO A 73 -2.93 -2.10 14.99
CA PRO A 73 -2.36 -2.29 16.33
C PRO A 73 -0.88 -1.89 16.41
N GLN A 74 -0.05 -2.27 15.45
CA GLN A 74 1.38 -1.91 15.45
C GLN A 74 1.57 -0.38 15.38
N ARG A 75 0.81 0.30 14.51
CA ARG A 75 0.87 1.76 14.35
C ARG A 75 0.37 2.48 15.60
N ALA A 76 -0.65 1.94 16.27
CA ALA A 76 -1.13 2.45 17.55
C ALA A 76 -0.06 2.38 18.65
N ILE A 77 0.67 1.26 18.74
CA ILE A 77 1.81 1.11 19.66
C ILE A 77 2.90 2.15 19.33
N ARG A 78 3.29 2.28 18.05
CA ARG A 78 4.29 3.27 17.63
C ARG A 78 3.87 4.70 17.96
N ASN A 79 2.60 5.04 17.74
CA ASN A 79 2.07 6.38 18.04
C ASN A 79 2.04 6.66 19.55
N THR A 80 1.69 5.66 20.36
CA THR A 80 1.74 5.76 21.83
C THR A 80 3.16 6.03 22.31
N LEU A 81 4.14 5.26 21.81
CA LEU A 81 5.55 5.48 22.15
C LEU A 81 6.07 6.86 21.70
N LYS A 82 5.60 7.36 20.55
CA LYS A 82 5.94 8.72 20.07
C LYS A 82 5.37 9.81 20.98
N ALA A 83 4.15 9.64 21.49
CA ALA A 83 3.53 10.59 22.41
C ALA A 83 4.34 10.75 23.71
N HIS A 84 4.90 9.65 24.22
CA HIS A 84 5.68 9.60 25.47
C HIS A 84 7.20 9.57 25.24
N HIS A 85 7.68 10.03 24.08
CA HIS A 85 9.10 9.86 23.69
C HIS A 85 10.11 10.48 24.67
N GLN A 86 9.73 11.51 25.42
CA GLN A 86 10.58 12.17 26.40
C GLN A 86 10.87 11.30 27.63
N ASP A 87 9.99 10.34 27.92
CA ASP A 87 10.09 9.45 29.07
C ASP A 87 11.03 8.24 28.81
N TYR A 88 11.48 8.06 27.56
CA TYR A 88 12.30 6.92 27.15
C TYR A 88 13.68 7.37 26.67
N GLN A 89 14.71 7.13 27.49
CA GLN A 89 16.11 7.41 27.11
C GLN A 89 16.51 6.70 25.80
N ASP A 90 15.97 5.49 25.56
CA ASP A 90 16.25 4.68 24.38
C ASP A 90 15.23 4.86 23.23
N TYR A 91 14.43 5.94 23.23
CA TYR A 91 13.36 6.15 22.25
C TYR A 91 13.82 5.97 20.79
N LYS A 92 15.01 6.47 20.43
CA LYS A 92 15.53 6.35 19.06
C LYS A 92 15.70 4.88 18.63
N LYS A 93 16.20 4.03 19.53
CA LYS A 93 16.39 2.60 19.29
C LYS A 93 15.04 1.90 19.17
N LEU A 94 14.10 2.19 20.08
CA LEU A 94 12.73 1.65 20.04
C LEU A 94 12.02 2.05 18.74
N ARG A 95 12.08 3.32 18.36
CA ARG A 95 11.50 3.82 17.11
C ARG A 95 12.07 3.10 15.89
N SER A 96 13.39 2.90 15.83
CA SER A 96 14.02 2.18 14.73
C SER A 96 13.52 0.74 14.63
N ALA A 97 13.48 0.02 15.75
CA ALA A 97 12.99 -1.36 15.78
C ALA A 97 11.52 -1.47 15.34
N MET A 98 10.67 -0.52 15.78
CA MET A 98 9.27 -0.47 15.37
C MET A 98 9.09 -0.20 13.87
N LEU A 99 9.89 0.70 13.29
CA LEU A 99 9.85 0.97 11.85
C LEU A 99 10.32 -0.23 11.02
N THR A 100 11.36 -0.93 11.47
CA THR A 100 11.79 -2.18 10.83
C THR A 100 10.69 -3.24 10.89
N ALA A 101 10.02 -3.39 12.04
CA ALA A 101 8.89 -4.30 12.17
C ALA A 101 7.72 -3.89 11.27
N GLU A 102 7.37 -2.59 11.19
CA GLU A 102 6.33 -2.08 10.30
C GLU A 102 6.60 -2.44 8.84
N LEU A 103 7.85 -2.26 8.39
CA LEU A 103 8.27 -2.58 7.03
C LEU A 103 8.11 -4.07 6.70
N GLU A 104 8.49 -4.95 7.62
CA GLU A 104 8.32 -6.40 7.44
C GLU A 104 6.83 -6.82 7.42
N LEU A 105 5.99 -6.14 8.20
CA LEU A 105 4.55 -6.35 8.15
C LEU A 105 3.93 -5.86 6.83
N GLU A 106 4.39 -4.74 6.29
CA GLU A 106 3.96 -4.24 4.97
C GLU A 106 4.37 -5.21 3.85
N LYS A 107 5.60 -5.76 3.88
CA LYS A 107 6.02 -6.84 2.98
C LYS A 107 5.12 -8.07 3.08
N ARG A 108 4.74 -8.47 4.31
CA ARG A 108 3.81 -9.59 4.51
C ARG A 108 2.44 -9.31 3.90
N GLN A 109 1.92 -8.09 4.05
CA GLN A 109 0.66 -7.71 3.42
C GLN A 109 0.74 -7.78 1.89
N GLN A 110 1.83 -7.27 1.28
CA GLN A 110 2.04 -7.40 -0.17
C GLN A 110 2.07 -8.87 -0.62
N ALA A 111 2.75 -9.74 0.14
CA ALA A 111 2.76 -11.18 -0.13
C ALA A 111 1.36 -11.79 -0.06
N LEU A 112 0.54 -11.41 0.95
CA LEU A 112 -0.85 -11.85 1.07
C LEU A 112 -1.72 -11.38 -0.11
N LEU A 113 -1.55 -10.14 -0.55
CA LEU A 113 -2.27 -9.61 -1.70
C LEU A 113 -1.92 -10.39 -2.98
N LEU A 114 -0.64 -10.69 -3.22
CA LEU A 114 -0.22 -11.54 -4.33
C LEU A 114 -0.77 -12.97 -4.22
N GLU A 115 -0.79 -13.56 -3.02
CA GLU A 115 -1.39 -14.88 -2.76
C GLU A 115 -2.89 -14.90 -3.06
N THR A 116 -3.62 -13.86 -2.67
CA THR A 116 -5.04 -13.69 -3.02
C THR A 116 -5.21 -13.54 -4.53
N LEU A 117 -4.38 -12.71 -5.17
CA LEU A 117 -4.44 -12.44 -6.59
C LEU A 117 -4.23 -13.70 -7.45
N LYS A 118 -3.30 -14.59 -7.05
CA LYS A 118 -3.02 -15.86 -7.72
C LYS A 118 -4.21 -16.83 -7.80
N ARG A 119 -5.28 -16.59 -7.03
CA ARG A 119 -6.52 -17.38 -7.07
C ARG A 119 -7.45 -16.99 -8.21
N PHE A 120 -7.12 -15.92 -8.93
CA PHE A 120 -7.93 -15.36 -10.00
C PHE A 120 -7.16 -15.36 -11.32
N SER A 121 -7.92 -15.39 -12.41
CA SER A 121 -7.39 -15.22 -13.76
C SER A 121 -7.29 -13.73 -14.11
N PHE A 122 -6.32 -13.39 -14.94
CA PHE A 122 -6.13 -12.04 -15.48
C PHE A 122 -6.65 -11.97 -16.91
N ALA A 123 -7.05 -10.76 -17.32
CA ALA A 123 -7.27 -10.41 -18.72
C ALA A 123 -6.23 -9.36 -19.16
N PRO A 124 -5.93 -9.23 -20.47
CA PRO A 124 -5.17 -8.09 -20.97
C PRO A 124 -5.84 -6.77 -20.61
N LEU A 125 -5.05 -5.72 -20.34
CA LEU A 125 -5.56 -4.38 -20.05
C LEU A 125 -6.22 -3.78 -21.30
N GLN A 126 -7.53 -3.56 -21.25
CA GLN A 126 -8.32 -3.18 -22.43
C GLN A 126 -8.67 -1.69 -22.51
N SER A 127 -8.81 -0.96 -21.39
CA SER A 127 -9.28 0.44 -21.48
C SER A 127 -8.88 1.35 -20.31
N CYS A 128 -9.00 0.90 -19.06
CA CYS A 128 -8.79 1.77 -17.89
C CYS A 128 -7.84 1.14 -16.87
N SER A 129 -7.06 2.00 -16.20
CA SER A 129 -6.18 1.63 -15.07
C SER A 129 -6.94 0.87 -13.99
N ASN A 130 -6.33 -0.18 -13.44
CA ASN A 130 -6.87 -0.91 -12.30
C ASN A 130 -7.00 -0.02 -11.06
N VAL A 131 -6.20 1.05 -10.97
CA VAL A 131 -6.25 2.00 -9.85
C VAL A 131 -7.63 2.67 -9.77
N LEU A 132 -8.26 2.97 -10.92
CA LEU A 132 -9.60 3.58 -10.98
C LEU A 132 -10.73 2.63 -10.55
N LEU A 133 -10.45 1.33 -10.37
CA LEU A 133 -11.41 0.42 -9.74
C LEU A 133 -11.47 0.64 -8.22
N TYR A 134 -10.41 1.20 -7.63
CA TYR A 134 -10.25 1.36 -6.18
C TYR A 134 -10.26 2.82 -5.71
N LEU A 135 -9.71 3.72 -6.52
CA LEU A 135 -9.67 5.15 -6.28
C LEU A 135 -10.79 5.85 -7.03
N SER A 136 -11.38 6.88 -6.42
CA SER A 136 -12.20 7.85 -7.15
C SER A 136 -11.34 8.62 -8.16
N GLN A 137 -11.98 9.32 -9.10
CA GLN A 137 -11.26 10.16 -10.06
C GLN A 137 -10.39 11.22 -9.35
N SER A 138 -10.91 11.86 -8.30
CA SER A 138 -10.14 12.86 -7.54
C SER A 138 -8.96 12.26 -6.77
N GLU A 139 -9.10 11.04 -6.24
CA GLU A 139 -8.01 10.32 -5.56
C GLU A 139 -6.93 9.86 -6.55
N TYR A 140 -7.35 9.42 -7.75
CA TYR A 140 -6.43 9.09 -8.84
C TYR A 140 -5.65 10.34 -9.29
N ASP A 141 -6.34 11.46 -9.47
CA ASP A 141 -5.71 12.72 -9.86
C ASP A 141 -4.79 13.26 -8.76
N ALA A 142 -5.15 13.10 -7.48
CA ALA A 142 -4.28 13.42 -6.36
C ALA A 142 -2.97 12.60 -6.37
N LEU A 143 -3.01 11.37 -6.89
CA LEU A 143 -1.85 10.50 -6.99
C LEU A 143 -0.97 10.82 -8.21
N PHE A 144 -1.59 11.02 -9.38
CA PHE A 144 -0.87 11.10 -10.65
C PHE A 144 -0.83 12.51 -11.27
N ASN A 145 -1.86 13.33 -11.07
CA ASN A 145 -2.14 14.51 -11.89
C ASN A 145 -2.19 15.82 -11.10
N THR A 146 -1.67 15.89 -9.88
CA THR A 146 -1.65 17.16 -9.16
C THR A 146 -0.78 18.16 -9.92
N THR A 147 -1.46 19.12 -10.55
CA THR A 147 -0.96 20.45 -10.83
C THR A 147 -0.43 21.02 -9.52
N ASP A 148 0.87 20.92 -9.30
CA ASP A 148 1.56 21.82 -8.39
C ASP A 148 1.43 23.23 -9.01
N PHE A 149 0.47 24.01 -8.51
CA PHE A 149 0.49 25.47 -8.64
C PHE A 149 0.82 26.05 -7.27
#